data_AF-A0A522XBM9-F1
#
_entry.id   AF-A0A522XBM9-F1
#
_cell.length_a   1.000
_cell.length_b   1.000
_cell.length_c   1.000
_cell.angle_alpha   90.00
_cell.angle_beta   90.00
_cell.angle_gamma   90.00
#
_symmetry.space_group_name_H-M   'P 1'
#
loop_
_entity.id
_entity.type
_entity.pdbx_description
1 polymer ?
#
loop_
_entity_poly.entity_id
_entity_poly.type
_entity_poly.pdbx_seq_one_letter_code
_entity_poly.pdbx_strand_id
1 'polypeptide(L)'
;MENSVEARIEAMKAAGRDTLNLHGLGLQEVPEVLLEFPELAGLNLSGNRLTEIPEFIGELSKLRLLYAARNQITAIPPCLSRLPRFSGLELSNNQVREIPGFMAQMQSLSMLELTGNQIREIPEFMVHLPRLFRLNVGENPLECPPLQVCEQGLTAIREYY
;
A
#
# COMPACT_ATOMS: atom_id res chain seq x y z
N MET A 1 29.60 -0.26 1.56
CA MET A 1 28.60 -0.71 2.56
C MET A 1 27.37 0.20 2.50
N GLU A 2 26.72 0.28 1.33
CA GLU A 2 25.58 1.20 1.10
C GLU A 2 24.22 0.48 1.00
N ASN A 3 24.22 -0.85 1.15
CA ASN A 3 23.07 -1.69 0.82
C ASN A 3 22.53 -2.47 2.03
N SER A 4 22.46 -1.82 3.20
CA SER A 4 21.82 -2.35 4.41
C SER A 4 20.74 -1.40 4.91
N VAL A 5 19.87 -1.89 5.81
CA VAL A 5 18.81 -1.07 6.42
C VAL A 5 19.41 0.11 7.19
N GLU A 6 20.45 -0.15 7.96
CA GLU A 6 21.15 0.85 8.79
C GLU A 6 21.74 1.97 7.93
N ALA A 7 22.40 1.62 6.82
CA ALA A 7 22.98 2.61 5.92
C ALA A 7 21.90 3.56 5.34
N ARG A 8 20.72 3.03 5.01
CA ARG A 8 19.61 3.81 4.46
C ARG A 8 18.90 4.66 5.52
N ILE A 9 18.82 4.18 6.76
CA ILE A 9 18.34 4.95 7.90
C ILE A 9 19.28 6.13 8.19
N GLU A 10 20.59 5.89 8.23
CA GLU A 10 21.56 6.97 8.46
C GLU A 10 21.54 8.00 7.33
N ALA A 11 21.39 7.57 6.07
CA ALA A 11 21.22 8.47 4.94
C ALA A 11 19.88 9.24 4.98
N MET A 12 18.81 8.67 5.54
CA MET A 12 17.54 9.38 5.76
C MET A 12 17.72 10.46 6.83
N LYS A 13 18.31 10.11 7.98
CA LYS A 13 18.60 11.02 9.09
C LYS A 13 19.50 12.18 8.68
N ALA A 14 20.62 11.88 8.03
CA ALA A 14 21.60 12.89 7.60
C ALA A 14 21.00 13.91 6.61
N ALA A 15 20.02 13.48 5.81
CA ALA A 15 19.31 14.34 4.86
C ALA A 15 18.08 15.04 5.46
N GLY A 16 17.74 14.78 6.74
CA GLY A 16 16.54 15.34 7.38
C GLY A 16 15.23 14.96 6.67
N ARG A 17 15.19 13.77 6.04
CA ARG A 17 14.02 13.31 5.28
C ARG A 17 13.03 12.58 6.17
N ASP A 18 11.76 12.69 5.83
CA ASP A 18 10.65 11.92 6.38
C ASP A 18 10.29 10.71 5.50
N THR A 19 11.14 10.39 4.52
CA THR A 19 10.95 9.28 3.59
C THR A 19 12.11 8.28 3.67
N LEU A 20 11.78 7.01 3.88
CA LEU A 20 12.74 5.93 3.95
C LEU A 20 12.55 4.98 2.76
N ASN A 21 13.64 4.75 2.03
CA ASN A 21 13.65 3.81 0.93
C ASN A 21 14.40 2.53 1.32
N LEU A 22 13.70 1.41 1.53
CA LEU A 22 14.24 0.07 1.78
C LEU A 22 14.06 -0.87 0.58
N HIS A 23 13.92 -0.31 -0.64
CA HIS A 23 13.75 -1.09 -1.86
C HIS A 23 14.90 -2.07 -2.11
N GLY A 24 14.59 -3.32 -2.46
CA GLY A 24 15.58 -4.24 -3.01
C GLY A 24 16.61 -4.76 -2.01
N LEU A 25 16.30 -4.76 -0.71
CA LEU A 25 17.21 -5.24 0.34
C LEU A 25 17.05 -6.73 0.65
N GLY A 26 16.09 -7.41 -0.01
CA GLY A 26 15.81 -8.83 0.24
C GLY A 26 15.17 -9.10 1.60
N LEU A 27 14.52 -8.09 2.20
CA LEU A 27 13.88 -8.19 3.50
C LEU A 27 12.80 -9.27 3.51
N GLN A 28 12.80 -10.11 4.54
CA GLN A 28 11.73 -11.09 4.80
C GLN A 28 10.67 -10.54 5.75
N GLU A 29 11.07 -9.56 6.57
CA GLU A 29 10.21 -8.86 7.52
C GLU A 29 10.46 -7.36 7.46
N VAL A 30 9.48 -6.57 7.89
CA VAL A 30 9.65 -5.13 8.04
C VAL A 30 10.34 -4.87 9.38
N PRO A 31 11.48 -4.15 9.40
CA PRO A 31 12.27 -4.03 10.61
C PRO A 31 11.58 -3.13 11.65
N GLU A 32 11.51 -3.58 12.91
CA GLU A 32 10.84 -2.83 13.98
C GLU A 32 11.54 -1.50 14.33
N VAL A 33 12.81 -1.32 13.92
CA VAL A 33 13.55 -0.05 14.05
C VAL A 33 12.79 1.14 13.44
N LEU A 34 11.82 0.88 12.54
CA LEU A 34 10.94 1.93 12.00
C LEU A 34 10.14 2.67 13.07
N LEU A 35 9.85 2.03 14.22
CA LEU A 35 9.15 2.65 15.35
C LEU A 35 9.94 3.80 15.98
N GLU A 36 11.26 3.85 15.79
CA GLU A 36 12.10 4.97 16.23
C GLU A 36 11.92 6.23 15.38
N PHE A 37 11.15 6.15 14.28
CA PHE A 37 10.92 7.25 13.33
C PHE A 37 9.43 7.63 13.25
N PRO A 38 8.84 8.21 14.31
CA PRO A 38 7.42 8.60 14.32
C PRO A 38 7.08 9.71 13.31
N GLU A 39 8.11 10.39 12.79
CA GLU A 39 8.00 11.41 11.76
C GLU A 39 7.92 10.86 10.34
N LEU A 40 8.08 9.55 10.14
CA LEU A 40 8.11 8.92 8.83
C LEU A 40 6.79 9.12 8.07
N ALA A 41 6.84 9.83 6.96
CA ALA A 41 5.72 10.16 6.09
C ALA A 41 5.65 9.26 4.84
N GLY A 42 6.77 8.68 4.40
CA GLY A 42 6.78 7.76 3.26
C GLY A 42 7.74 6.60 3.46
N LEU A 43 7.29 5.40 3.10
CA LEU A 43 8.06 4.18 3.24
C LEU A 43 8.02 3.39 1.93
N ASN A 44 9.19 3.03 1.40
CA ASN A 44 9.31 2.15 0.25
C ASN A 44 9.96 0.82 0.63
N LEU A 45 9.17 -0.24 0.67
CA LEU A 45 9.52 -1.64 0.91
C LEU A 45 9.47 -2.48 -0.38
N SER A 46 9.39 -1.86 -1.54
CA SER A 46 9.19 -2.59 -2.81
C SER A 46 10.38 -3.49 -3.16
N GLY A 47 10.16 -4.59 -3.87
CA GLY A 47 11.24 -5.47 -4.34
C GLY A 47 11.95 -6.22 -3.21
N ASN A 48 11.22 -6.57 -2.14
CA ASN A 48 11.71 -7.41 -1.06
C ASN A 48 11.05 -8.80 -1.12
N ARG A 49 11.09 -9.56 -0.02
CA ARG A 49 10.49 -10.89 0.11
C ARG A 49 9.43 -10.92 1.21
N LEU A 50 8.77 -9.79 1.47
CA LEU A 50 7.79 -9.65 2.54
C LEU A 50 6.55 -10.47 2.24
N THR A 51 6.05 -11.22 3.22
CA THR A 51 4.77 -11.97 3.14
C THR A 51 3.61 -11.21 3.76
N GLU A 52 3.90 -10.20 4.57
CA GLU A 52 2.90 -9.37 5.25
C GLU A 52 3.43 -7.96 5.51
N ILE A 53 2.50 -7.06 5.84
CA ILE A 53 2.79 -5.75 6.42
C ILE A 53 2.36 -5.85 7.89
N PRO A 54 3.28 -5.67 8.85
CA PRO A 54 2.98 -5.90 10.27
C PRO A 54 2.09 -4.80 10.85
N GLU A 55 1.35 -5.17 11.90
CA GLU A 55 0.38 -4.28 12.57
C GLU A 55 0.99 -3.00 13.14
N PHE A 56 2.26 -3.03 13.53
CA PHE A 56 2.96 -1.86 14.09
C PHE A 56 3.09 -0.71 13.09
N ILE A 57 2.90 -0.95 11.77
CA ILE A 57 2.84 0.13 10.77
C ILE A 57 1.72 1.14 11.11
N GLY A 58 0.68 0.71 11.80
CA GLY A 58 -0.35 1.61 12.33
C GLY A 58 0.13 2.61 13.38
N GLU A 59 1.30 2.39 14.00
CA GLU A 59 1.89 3.30 14.99
C GLU A 59 2.65 4.46 14.34
N LEU A 60 2.99 4.34 13.05
CA LEU A 60 3.62 5.39 12.25
C LEU A 60 2.58 6.45 11.86
N SER A 61 2.07 7.19 12.86
CA SER A 61 0.91 8.10 12.73
C SER A 61 1.02 9.17 11.65
N LYS A 62 2.25 9.51 11.22
CA LYS A 62 2.51 10.47 10.13
C LYS A 62 2.65 9.83 8.75
N LEU A 63 2.60 8.49 8.64
CA LEU A 63 2.75 7.79 7.38
C LEU A 63 1.60 8.11 6.42
N ARG A 64 1.98 8.51 5.19
CA ARG A 64 1.08 8.94 4.12
C ARG A 64 1.15 8.03 2.90
N LEU A 65 2.34 7.50 2.62
CA LEU A 65 2.63 6.71 1.43
C LEU A 65 3.35 5.42 1.82
N LEU A 66 2.81 4.29 1.37
CA LEU A 66 3.45 2.98 1.51
C LEU A 66 3.58 2.33 0.14
N TYR A 67 4.82 2.12 -0.29
CA TYR A 67 5.14 1.37 -1.50
C TYR A 67 5.68 0.00 -1.10
N ALA A 68 5.01 -1.08 -1.48
CA ALA A 68 5.45 -2.45 -1.20
C ALA A 68 5.21 -3.37 -2.42
N ALA A 69 5.33 -2.82 -3.63
CA ALA A 69 5.22 -3.59 -4.86
C ALA A 69 6.31 -4.66 -4.98
N ARG A 70 6.05 -5.73 -5.73
CA ARG A 70 7.00 -6.83 -5.97
C ARG A 70 7.48 -7.47 -4.66
N ASN A 71 6.52 -7.94 -3.87
CA ASN A 71 6.73 -8.73 -2.65
C ASN A 71 5.87 -10.01 -2.75
N GLN A 72 5.61 -10.68 -1.62
CA GLN A 72 4.74 -11.86 -1.50
C GLN A 72 3.58 -11.57 -0.54
N ILE A 73 3.17 -10.31 -0.40
CA ILE A 73 2.15 -9.88 0.57
C ILE A 73 0.80 -10.48 0.22
N THR A 74 0.13 -11.12 1.19
CA THR A 74 -1.14 -11.81 0.95
C THR A 74 -2.39 -11.03 1.35
N ALA A 75 -2.24 -9.97 2.17
CA ALA A 75 -3.35 -9.20 2.71
C ALA A 75 -2.96 -7.75 3.01
N ILE A 76 -3.95 -6.86 2.96
CA ILE A 76 -3.84 -5.48 3.44
C ILE A 76 -4.15 -5.50 4.94
N PRO A 77 -3.27 -5.01 5.83
CA PRO A 77 -3.52 -5.07 7.27
C PRO A 77 -4.52 -3.99 7.72
N PRO A 78 -5.41 -4.29 8.68
CA PRO A 78 -6.40 -3.35 9.20
C PRO A 78 -5.75 -2.13 9.88
N CYS A 79 -4.50 -2.24 10.33
CA CYS A 79 -3.78 -1.11 10.92
C CYS A 79 -3.74 0.15 10.05
N LEU A 80 -3.79 0.02 8.71
CA LEU A 80 -3.71 1.15 7.79
C LEU A 80 -4.94 2.07 7.87
N SER A 81 -6.11 1.56 8.29
CA SER A 81 -7.30 2.41 8.47
C SER A 81 -7.21 3.35 9.66
N ARG A 82 -6.30 3.06 10.62
CA ARG A 82 -6.04 3.91 11.79
C ARG A 82 -5.17 5.11 11.47
N LEU A 83 -4.48 5.12 10.33
CA LEU A 83 -3.56 6.18 9.94
C LEU A 83 -4.33 7.40 9.39
N PRO A 84 -4.35 8.54 10.10
CA PRO A 84 -5.27 9.64 9.81
C PRO A 84 -4.99 10.35 8.47
N ARG A 85 -3.74 10.28 8.00
CA ARG A 85 -3.25 10.98 6.79
C ARG A 85 -2.83 10.03 5.67
N PHE A 86 -3.13 8.75 5.79
CA PHE A 86 -2.73 7.75 4.81
C PHE A 86 -3.47 7.96 3.49
N SER A 87 -2.71 8.20 2.42
CA SER A 87 -3.22 8.66 1.12
C SER A 87 -2.85 7.77 -0.05
N GLY A 88 -1.77 6.98 0.05
CA GLY A 88 -1.31 6.15 -1.06
C GLY A 88 -0.81 4.80 -0.60
N LEU A 89 -1.34 3.75 -1.24
CA LEU A 89 -0.90 2.37 -1.07
C LEU A 89 -0.60 1.75 -2.43
N GLU A 90 0.62 1.22 -2.56
CA GLU A 90 1.09 0.52 -3.75
C GLU A 90 1.49 -0.91 -3.37
N LEU A 91 0.74 -1.88 -3.89
CA LEU A 91 0.88 -3.31 -3.65
C LEU A 91 0.91 -4.11 -4.95
N SER A 92 1.24 -3.50 -6.09
CA SER A 92 1.32 -4.22 -7.36
C SER A 92 2.32 -5.38 -7.32
N ASN A 93 2.01 -6.48 -8.01
CA ASN A 93 2.82 -7.70 -8.04
C ASN A 93 3.02 -8.29 -6.64
N ASN A 94 1.91 -8.65 -6.00
CA ASN A 94 1.84 -9.34 -4.72
C ASN A 94 0.84 -10.52 -4.82
N GLN A 95 0.34 -11.02 -3.69
CA GLN A 95 -0.61 -12.13 -3.60
C GLN A 95 -1.88 -11.72 -2.84
N VAL A 96 -2.23 -10.43 -2.88
CA VAL A 96 -3.42 -9.89 -2.18
C VAL A 96 -4.67 -10.51 -2.77
N ARG A 97 -5.55 -11.05 -1.92
CA ARG A 97 -6.75 -11.79 -2.36
C ARG A 97 -8.03 -10.97 -2.37
N GLU A 98 -8.07 -9.90 -1.58
CA GLU A 98 -9.28 -9.09 -1.41
C GLU A 98 -8.95 -7.64 -1.05
N ILE A 99 -9.89 -6.76 -1.35
CA ILE A 99 -9.95 -5.40 -0.81
C ILE A 99 -10.85 -5.46 0.43
N PRO A 100 -10.30 -5.35 1.65
CA PRO A 100 -11.07 -5.60 2.86
C PRO A 100 -12.02 -4.45 3.22
N GLY A 101 -13.17 -4.80 3.83
CA GLY A 101 -14.24 -3.85 4.17
C GLY A 101 -13.84 -2.69 5.08
N PHE A 102 -12.81 -2.85 5.91
CA PHE A 102 -12.31 -1.75 6.76
C PHE A 102 -11.80 -0.55 5.94
N MET A 103 -11.44 -0.75 4.66
CA MET A 103 -10.97 0.32 3.79
C MET A 103 -12.05 1.37 3.52
N ALA A 104 -13.33 1.06 3.75
CA ALA A 104 -14.42 2.04 3.71
C ALA A 104 -14.20 3.23 4.68
N GLN A 105 -13.41 3.04 5.74
CA GLN A 105 -13.08 4.09 6.71
C GLN A 105 -11.88 4.96 6.30
N MET A 106 -11.18 4.63 5.22
CA MET A 106 -9.95 5.32 4.80
C MET A 106 -10.25 6.62 4.01
N GLN A 107 -10.82 7.61 4.68
CA GLN A 107 -11.29 8.88 4.09
C GLN A 107 -10.19 9.72 3.41
N SER A 108 -8.92 9.47 3.75
CA SER A 108 -7.75 10.14 3.18
C SER A 108 -7.16 9.41 1.96
N LEU A 109 -7.55 8.17 1.70
CA LEU A 109 -7.00 7.36 0.61
C LEU A 109 -7.34 7.97 -0.75
N SER A 110 -6.30 8.23 -1.54
CA SER A 110 -6.44 8.87 -2.85
C SER A 110 -5.87 8.03 -4.00
N MET A 111 -4.90 7.16 -3.69
CA MET A 111 -4.26 6.23 -4.62
C MET A 111 -4.23 4.82 -4.04
N LEU A 112 -4.73 3.85 -4.80
CA LEU A 112 -4.62 2.42 -4.53
C LEU A 112 -4.17 1.67 -5.78
N GLU A 113 -2.98 1.09 -5.74
CA GLU A 113 -2.40 0.31 -6.84
C GLU A 113 -2.28 -1.16 -6.42
N LEU A 114 -3.00 -2.04 -7.12
CA LEU A 114 -3.16 -3.45 -6.81
C LEU A 114 -2.94 -4.33 -8.05
N THR A 115 -2.26 -3.82 -9.07
CA THR A 115 -2.02 -4.54 -10.34
C THR A 115 -1.30 -5.87 -10.08
N GLY A 116 -1.70 -6.97 -10.71
CA GLY A 116 -0.98 -8.24 -10.58
C GLY A 116 -1.11 -8.84 -9.18
N ASN A 117 -2.35 -8.99 -8.71
CA ASN A 117 -2.71 -9.64 -7.45
C ASN A 117 -3.74 -10.76 -7.72
N GLN A 118 -4.42 -11.26 -6.68
CA GLN A 118 -5.41 -12.34 -6.74
C GLN A 118 -6.81 -11.86 -6.37
N ILE A 119 -7.12 -10.59 -6.63
CA ILE A 119 -8.38 -9.94 -6.27
C ILE A 119 -9.48 -10.37 -7.24
N ARG A 120 -10.61 -10.83 -6.71
CA ARG A 120 -11.78 -11.21 -7.51
C ARG A 120 -12.87 -10.15 -7.55
N GLU A 121 -12.93 -9.29 -6.55
CA GLU A 121 -14.00 -8.32 -6.40
C GLU A 121 -13.45 -6.96 -5.99
N ILE A 122 -13.99 -5.91 -6.59
CA ILE A 122 -13.88 -4.54 -6.07
C ILE A 122 -15.14 -4.28 -5.26
N PRO A 123 -15.07 -4.01 -3.95
CA PRO A 123 -16.27 -3.72 -3.18
C PRO A 123 -16.91 -2.38 -3.59
N GLU A 124 -18.25 -2.29 -3.54
CA GLU A 124 -19.01 -1.06 -3.86
C GLU A 124 -18.52 0.17 -3.07
N PHE A 125 -18.14 0.01 -1.80
CA PHE A 125 -17.67 1.14 -1.00
C PHE A 125 -16.46 1.89 -1.61
N MET A 126 -15.69 1.24 -2.48
CA MET A 126 -14.55 1.85 -3.18
C MET A 126 -14.97 3.06 -4.02
N VAL A 127 -16.17 3.04 -4.60
CA VAL A 127 -16.67 4.16 -5.41
C VAL A 127 -17.09 5.37 -4.55
N HIS A 128 -17.38 5.13 -3.27
CA HIS A 128 -17.79 6.15 -2.30
C HIS A 128 -16.64 6.78 -1.52
N LEU A 129 -15.40 6.33 -1.71
CA LEU A 129 -14.25 6.97 -1.08
C LEU A 129 -14.04 8.39 -1.65
N PRO A 130 -14.15 9.45 -0.82
CA PRO A 130 -14.31 10.82 -1.30
C PRO A 130 -13.07 11.38 -1.99
N ARG A 131 -11.89 10.85 -1.68
CA ARG A 131 -10.60 11.31 -2.21
C ARG A 131 -9.98 10.35 -3.21
N LEU A 132 -10.58 9.17 -3.43
CA LEU A 132 -10.04 8.19 -4.36
C LEU A 132 -10.19 8.72 -5.78
N PHE A 133 -9.05 8.96 -6.43
CA PHE A 133 -9.00 9.35 -7.84
C PHE A 133 -8.21 8.35 -8.69
N ARG A 134 -7.42 7.49 -8.04
CA ARG A 134 -6.59 6.49 -8.71
C ARG A 134 -6.78 5.12 -8.06
N LEU A 135 -7.38 4.21 -8.82
CA LEU A 135 -7.53 2.80 -8.49
C LEU A 135 -7.04 1.99 -9.69
N ASN A 136 -6.06 1.12 -9.47
CA ASN A 136 -5.58 0.21 -10.48
C ASN A 136 -5.64 -1.21 -9.96
N VAL A 137 -6.35 -2.06 -10.68
CA VAL A 137 -6.61 -3.47 -10.34
C VAL A 137 -6.35 -4.37 -11.54
N GLY A 138 -5.59 -3.90 -12.53
CA GLY A 138 -5.25 -4.69 -13.71
C GLY A 138 -4.54 -6.00 -13.33
N GLU A 139 -4.52 -6.96 -14.24
CA GLU A 139 -3.86 -8.26 -14.00
C GLU A 139 -4.33 -8.98 -12.72
N ASN A 140 -5.61 -8.83 -12.37
CA ASN A 140 -6.29 -9.58 -11.32
C ASN A 140 -7.39 -10.47 -11.92
N PRO A 141 -7.73 -11.60 -11.30
CA PRO A 141 -8.83 -12.47 -11.72
C PRO A 141 -10.20 -11.87 -11.33
N LEU A 142 -10.49 -10.64 -11.77
CA LEU A 142 -11.70 -9.90 -11.40
C LEU A 142 -12.95 -10.53 -12.02
N GLU A 143 -13.92 -10.79 -11.15
CA GLU A 143 -15.27 -11.28 -11.47
C GLU A 143 -16.29 -10.13 -11.39
N CYS A 144 -16.10 -9.17 -10.49
CA CYS A 144 -17.01 -8.03 -10.30
C CYS A 144 -16.27 -6.77 -9.79
N PRO A 145 -16.34 -5.62 -10.49
CA PRO A 145 -16.79 -5.44 -11.86
C PRO A 145 -15.92 -6.24 -12.83
N PRO A 146 -16.42 -6.60 -14.03
CA PRO A 146 -15.61 -7.26 -15.05
C PRO A 146 -14.36 -6.45 -15.39
N LEU A 147 -13.27 -7.13 -15.75
CA LEU A 147 -11.98 -6.51 -16.08
C LEU A 147 -12.12 -5.38 -17.12
N GLN A 148 -13.00 -5.53 -18.11
CA GLN A 148 -13.22 -4.52 -19.16
C GLN A 148 -13.78 -3.20 -18.62
N VAL A 149 -14.57 -3.24 -17.54
CA VAL A 149 -15.04 -2.02 -16.84
C VAL A 149 -13.88 -1.38 -16.10
N CYS A 150 -13.08 -2.21 -15.43
CA CYS A 150 -11.95 -1.75 -14.63
C CYS A 150 -10.86 -1.10 -15.49
N GLU A 151 -10.61 -1.62 -16.70
CA GLU A 151 -9.64 -1.07 -17.66
C GLU A 151 -10.04 0.31 -18.21
N GLN A 152 -11.32 0.68 -18.16
CA GLN A 152 -11.80 2.02 -18.53
C GLN A 152 -11.59 3.05 -17.42
N GLY A 153 -11.12 2.61 -16.25
CA GLY A 153 -10.74 3.47 -15.13
C GLY A 153 -11.86 3.69 -14.11
N LEU A 154 -11.55 4.50 -13.10
CA LEU A 154 -12.40 4.68 -11.91
C LEU A 154 -13.79 5.24 -12.23
N THR A 155 -13.93 6.07 -13.27
CA THR A 155 -15.24 6.60 -13.69
C THR A 155 -16.17 5.48 -14.16
N ALA A 156 -15.68 4.54 -14.98
CA ALA A 156 -16.48 3.41 -15.43
C ALA A 156 -16.86 2.46 -14.28
N ILE A 157 -15.94 2.26 -13.32
CA ILE A 157 -16.25 1.51 -12.08
C ILE A 157 -17.36 2.22 -11.28
N ARG A 158 -17.31 3.55 -11.18
CA ARG A 158 -18.36 4.36 -10.52
C ARG A 158 -19.72 4.31 -11.21
N GLU A 159 -19.76 4.14 -12.53
CA GLU A 159 -21.01 4.02 -13.29
C GLU A 159 -21.58 2.59 -13.26
N TYR A 160 -20.74 1.60 -12.97
CA TYR A 160 -21.15 0.20 -12.86
C TYR A 160 -21.89 -0.10 -11.54
N TYR A 161 -21.52 0.57 -10.45
CA TYR A 161 -22.20 0.51 -9.16
C TYR A 161 -23.35 1.53 -9.10
#